data_AF-A0A7J5Z6W3-F1
#
_entry.id   AF-A0A7J5Z6W3-F1
#
_cell.length_a   1.000
_cell.length_b   1.000
_cell.length_c   1.000
_cell.angle_alpha   90.00
_cell.angle_beta   90.00
_cell.angle_gamma   90.00
#
_symmetry.space_group_name_H-M   'P 1'
#
loop_
_entity.id
_entity.type
_entity.pdbx_description
1 polymer ?
#
loop_
_entity_poly.entity_id
_entity_poly.type
_entity_poly.pdbx_seq_one_letter_code
_entity_poly.pdbx_strand_id
1 'polypeptide(L)'
;MPDFCAAYGCSNHRSLETRTRGITFHVFPKTGERRQWEVALRRDGFVSSGRTLLCSEHFRSEDFDRTGQTVRLKDGVVPTIFNFPAHLQRVCVSLANKNS
;
A
#
# COMPACT_ATOMS: atom_id res chain seq x y z
N MET A 1 -15.74 -8.11 12.01
CA MET A 1 -14.27 -8.30 12.02
C MET A 1 -13.69 -7.09 11.32
N PRO A 2 -12.85 -6.26 11.97
CA PRO A 2 -12.35 -5.04 11.35
C PRO A 2 -11.53 -5.37 10.10
N ASP A 3 -11.69 -4.55 9.08
CA ASP A 3 -10.86 -4.54 7.89
C ASP A 3 -9.49 -3.95 8.25
N PHE A 4 -8.46 -4.78 8.43
CA PHE A 4 -7.08 -4.36 8.74
C PHE A 4 -6.26 -4.15 7.45
N CYS A 5 -5.37 -3.16 7.48
CA CYS A 5 -4.37 -3.00 6.44
C CYS A 5 -3.43 -4.22 6.39
N ALA A 6 -3.20 -4.77 5.20
CA ALA A 6 -2.31 -5.92 5.01
C ALA A 6 -0.81 -5.56 4.98
N ALA A 7 -0.47 -4.27 4.94
CA ALA A 7 0.92 -3.83 4.86
C ALA A 7 1.73 -4.19 6.10
N TYR A 8 2.99 -4.57 5.87
CA TYR A 8 3.94 -4.87 6.95
C TYR A 8 4.06 -3.67 7.91
N GLY A 9 3.91 -3.93 9.20
CA GLY A 9 4.05 -2.92 10.26
C GLY A 9 2.93 -1.87 10.31
N CYS A 10 1.86 -2.02 9.52
CA CYS A 10 0.73 -1.09 9.53
C CYS A 10 -0.35 -1.55 10.52
N SER A 11 -0.76 -0.68 11.44
CA SER A 11 -1.81 -0.95 12.44
C SER A 11 -3.16 -0.31 12.07
N ASN A 12 -3.25 0.36 10.92
CA ASN A 12 -4.49 0.99 10.46
C ASN A 12 -5.56 -0.08 10.20
N HIS A 13 -6.75 0.17 10.72
CA HIS A 13 -7.95 -0.64 10.50
C HIS A 13 -9.15 0.28 10.37
N ARG A 14 -10.23 -0.19 9.74
CA ARG A 14 -11.44 0.61 9.54
C ARG A 14 -12.05 1.01 10.90
N SER A 15 -11.93 2.28 11.25
CA SER A 15 -12.41 2.87 12.51
C SER A 15 -12.81 4.33 12.32
N LEU A 16 -13.49 4.92 13.31
CA LEU A 16 -13.84 6.35 13.27
C LEU A 16 -12.57 7.21 13.30
N GLU A 17 -11.57 6.82 14.08
CA GLU A 17 -10.28 7.49 14.19
C GLU A 17 -9.54 7.57 12.84
N THR A 18 -9.41 6.43 12.14
CA THR A 18 -8.76 6.41 10.82
C THR A 18 -9.54 7.22 9.79
N ARG A 19 -10.88 7.20 9.86
CA ARG A 19 -11.74 8.04 9.01
C ARG A 19 -11.53 9.54 9.28
N THR A 20 -11.42 9.96 10.53
CA THR A 20 -11.15 11.36 10.91
C THR A 20 -9.77 11.82 10.43
N ARG A 21 -8.80 10.91 10.37
CA ARG A 21 -7.48 11.15 9.75
C ARG A 21 -7.51 11.19 8.21
N GLY A 22 -8.67 10.94 7.59
CA GLY A 22 -8.81 10.89 6.13
C GLY A 22 -8.25 9.61 5.48
N ILE A 23 -8.02 8.55 6.26
CA ILE A 23 -7.50 7.28 5.75
C ILE A 23 -8.62 6.51 5.07
N THR A 24 -8.38 6.14 3.81
CA THR A 24 -9.27 5.28 3.02
C THR A 24 -8.66 3.89 2.87
N PHE A 25 -9.50 2.91 2.56
CA PHE A 25 -9.10 1.51 2.44
C PHE A 25 -9.45 0.98 1.06
N HIS A 26 -8.47 0.35 0.41
CA HIS A 26 -8.52 -0.08 -0.98
C HIS A 26 -8.29 -1.58 -1.04
N VAL A 27 -9.30 -2.30 -1.50
CA VAL A 27 -9.25 -3.76 -1.69
C VAL A 27 -8.30 -4.07 -2.85
N PHE A 28 -7.59 -5.18 -2.74
CA PHE A 28 -6.75 -5.66 -3.82
C PHE A 28 -7.56 -5.78 -5.12
N PRO A 29 -7.01 -5.33 -6.26
CA PRO A 29 -7.70 -5.47 -7.53
C PRO A 29 -7.90 -6.95 -7.85
N LYS A 30 -9.00 -7.26 -8.55
CA LYS A 30 -9.34 -8.64 -8.91
C LYS A 30 -8.40 -9.22 -9.97
N THR A 31 -7.91 -8.35 -10.86
CA THR A 31 -7.09 -8.66 -12.04
C THR A 31 -6.02 -7.59 -12.24
N GLY A 32 -5.03 -7.83 -13.09
CA GLY A 32 -3.98 -6.85 -13.42
C GLY A 32 -2.92 -6.73 -12.33
N GLU A 33 -3.08 -5.76 -11.44
CA GLU A 33 -2.05 -5.33 -10.48
C GLU A 33 -2.02 -6.19 -9.21
N ARG A 34 -2.96 -7.14 -9.07
CA ARG A 34 -3.09 -7.99 -7.88
C ARG A 34 -1.77 -8.62 -7.48
N ARG A 35 -1.07 -9.22 -8.46
CA ARG A 35 0.21 -9.88 -8.24
C ARG A 35 1.30 -8.89 -7.82
N GLN A 36 1.29 -7.68 -8.38
CA GLN A 36 2.26 -6.65 -8.03
C GLN A 36 2.03 -6.14 -6.61
N TRP A 37 0.77 -6.01 -6.17
CA TRP A 37 0.44 -5.67 -4.79
C TRP A 37 0.88 -6.76 -3.81
N GLU A 38 0.66 -8.03 -4.14
CA GLU A 38 1.11 -9.17 -3.32
C GLU A 38 2.64 -9.15 -3.15
N VAL A 39 3.37 -8.96 -4.24
CA VAL A 39 4.84 -8.86 -4.23
C VAL A 39 5.31 -7.61 -3.48
N ALA A 40 4.57 -6.50 -3.56
CA ALA A 40 4.90 -5.26 -2.87
C ALA A 40 4.86 -5.40 -1.35
N LEU A 41 4.06 -6.32 -0.80
CA LEU A 41 4.04 -6.62 0.65
C LEU A 41 5.32 -7.30 1.15
N ARG A 42 6.14 -7.85 0.25
CA ARG A 42 7.39 -8.59 0.57
C ARG A 42 7.19 -9.69 1.61
N ARG A 43 6.02 -10.32 1.59
CA ARG A 43 5.68 -11.45 2.46
C ARG A 43 5.76 -12.73 1.66
N ASP A 44 6.64 -13.63 2.07
CA ASP A 44 6.83 -14.91 1.40
C ASP A 44 5.54 -15.74 1.38
N GLY A 45 5.23 -16.35 0.23
CA GLY A 45 4.02 -17.15 0.04
C GLY A 45 2.68 -16.40 0.16
N PHE A 46 2.67 -15.06 0.24
CA PHE A 46 1.43 -14.31 0.43
C PHE A 46 0.55 -14.34 -0.82
N VAL A 47 -0.70 -14.75 -0.62
CA VAL A 47 -1.76 -14.70 -1.64
C VAL A 47 -2.90 -13.87 -1.07
N SER A 48 -3.27 -12.82 -1.78
CA SER A 48 -4.38 -11.96 -1.38
C SER A 48 -5.70 -12.73 -1.43
N SER A 49 -6.58 -12.47 -0.47
CA SER A 49 -7.97 -12.94 -0.43
C SER A 49 -8.91 -11.83 -0.91
N GLY A 50 -10.16 -12.14 -1.24
CA GLY A 50 -11.16 -11.15 -1.66
C GLY A 50 -11.48 -10.04 -0.65
N ARG A 51 -10.96 -10.14 0.59
CA ARG A 51 -11.06 -9.11 1.64
C ARG A 51 -9.74 -8.43 1.99
N THR A 52 -8.64 -8.79 1.33
CA THR A 52 -7.34 -8.17 1.57
C THR A 52 -7.34 -6.75 1.04
N LEU A 53 -6.82 -5.81 1.83
CA LEU A 53 -6.85 -4.38 1.53
C LEU A 53 -5.62 -3.65 2.07
N LEU A 54 -5.33 -2.49 1.49
CA LEU A 54 -4.33 -1.55 1.93
C LEU A 54 -4.96 -0.21 2.26
N CYS A 55 -4.43 0.47 3.28
CA CYS A 55 -4.81 1.83 3.58
C CYS A 55 -4.14 2.83 2.61
N SER A 56 -4.70 4.03 2.49
CA SER A 56 -4.24 5.06 1.56
C SER A 56 -2.80 5.53 1.79
N GLU A 57 -2.23 5.34 2.99
CA GLU A 57 -0.85 5.72 3.31
C GLU A 57 0.21 4.93 2.52
N HIS A 58 -0.17 3.84 1.84
CA HIS A 58 0.73 3.02 1.01
C HIS A 58 0.81 3.45 -0.45
N PHE A 59 0.05 4.48 -0.83
CA PHE A 59 -0.04 5.02 -2.18
C PHE A 59 0.34 6.51 -2.19
N ARG A 60 0.82 7.01 -3.32
CA ARG A 60 1.10 8.44 -3.47
C ARG A 60 -0.21 9.18 -3.67
N SER A 61 -0.25 10.44 -3.25
CA SER A 61 -1.44 11.30 -3.44
C SER A 61 -1.85 11.41 -4.92
N GLU A 62 -0.90 11.33 -5.85
CA GLU A 62 -1.11 11.35 -7.30
C GLU A 62 -1.71 10.07 -7.88
N ASP A 63 -1.62 8.95 -7.15
CA ASP A 63 -2.18 7.66 -7.57
C ASP A 63 -3.72 7.63 -7.44
N PHE A 64 -4.28 8.61 -6.73
CA PHE A 64 -5.72 8.71 -6.52
C PHE A 64 -6.39 9.52 -7.61
N ASP A 65 -7.45 8.95 -8.16
CA ASP A 65 -8.44 9.70 -8.93
C ASP A 65 -9.50 10.27 -7.97
N ARG A 66 -9.58 11.61 -7.96
CA ARG A 66 -10.52 12.40 -7.16
C ARG A 66 -11.49 13.18 -8.04
N THR A 67 -11.51 12.93 -9.34
CA THR A 67 -12.37 13.66 -10.30
C THR A 67 -13.85 13.26 -10.17
N GLY A 68 -14.14 12.07 -9.62
CA GLY A 68 -15.49 11.58 -9.39
C GLY A 68 -16.02 11.77 -7.97
N GLN A 69 -17.23 11.24 -7.71
CA GLN A 69 -17.88 11.26 -6.39
C GLN A 69 -17.16 10.42 -5.31
N THR A 70 -16.27 9.51 -5.72
CA THR A 70 -15.55 8.61 -4.83
C THR A 70 -14.06 8.63 -5.15
N VAL A 71 -13.22 8.69 -4.12
CA VAL A 71 -11.77 8.55 -4.26
C VAL A 71 -11.43 7.10 -4.60
N ARG A 72 -10.79 6.89 -5.75
CA ARG A 72 -10.34 5.58 -6.24
C ARG A 72 -8.85 5.63 -6.59
N LEU A 73 -8.21 4.48 -6.65
CA LEU A 73 -6.87 4.39 -7.25
C LEU A 73 -7.01 4.38 -8.76
N LYS A 74 -6.08 5.03 -9.46
CA LYS A 74 -5.96 4.94 -10.92
C LYS A 74 -5.61 3.51 -11.34
N ASP A 75 -5.92 3.18 -12.59
CA ASP A 75 -5.54 1.91 -13.21
C ASP A 75 -4.02 1.75 -13.25
N GLY A 76 -3.50 0.52 -13.09
CA GLY A 76 -2.06 0.26 -13.07
C GLY A 76 -1.31 0.66 -11.80
N VAL A 77 -1.97 1.27 -10.81
CA VAL A 77 -1.31 1.71 -9.58
C VAL A 77 -0.89 0.53 -8.72
N VAL A 78 0.34 0.59 -8.23
CA VAL A 78 0.90 -0.35 -7.25
C VAL A 78 1.31 0.39 -5.98
N PRO A 79 1.12 -0.19 -4.78
CA PRO A 79 1.57 0.45 -3.55
C PRO A 79 3.10 0.51 -3.55
N THR A 80 3.65 1.67 -3.20
CA THR A 80 5.10 1.91 -3.20
C THR A 80 5.63 2.39 -1.87
N ILE A 81 4.77 2.87 -0.97
CA ILE A 81 5.17 3.46 0.31
C ILE A 81 5.06 2.40 1.40
N PHE A 82 6.21 1.88 1.84
CA PHE A 82 6.31 0.92 2.92
C PHE A 82 7.49 1.24 3.80
N ASN A 83 7.31 1.10 5.12
CA ASN A 83 8.40 1.22 6.08
C ASN A 83 8.93 -0.17 6.46
N PHE A 84 9.63 -0.80 5.53
CA PHE A 84 10.24 -2.11 5.77
C PHE A 84 11.50 -1.99 6.64
N PRO A 85 11.78 -2.97 7.52
CA PRO A 85 13.06 -3.04 8.22
C PRO A 85 14.22 -3.21 7.22
N ALA A 86 15.44 -2.81 7.59
CA ALA A 86 16.59 -2.74 6.69
C ALA A 86 16.83 -4.04 5.87
N HIS A 87 16.63 -5.20 6.49
CA HIS A 87 16.79 -6.51 5.82
C HIS A 87 15.73 -6.82 4.74
N LEU A 88 14.60 -6.09 4.73
CA LEU A 88 13.55 -6.19 3.72
C LEU A 88 13.56 -5.00 2.77
N GLN A 89 14.37 -3.96 3.00
CA GLN A 89 14.51 -2.85 2.06
C GLN A 89 15.23 -3.36 0.82
N ARG A 90 14.58 -3.30 -0.35
CA ARG A 90 15.28 -3.37 -1.63
C ARG A 90 16.29 -2.24 -1.58
N VAL A 91 17.57 -2.60 -1.44
CA VAL A 91 18.66 -1.65 -1.51
C VAL A 91 18.61 -1.08 -2.92
N CYS A 92 18.00 0.11 -3.08
CA CYS A 92 18.53 1.00 -4.10
C CYS A 92 19.92 1.35 -3.58
N VAL A 93 20.94 0.70 -4.13
CA VAL A 93 22.30 1.21 -4.00
C VAL A 93 22.30 2.48 -4.85
N SER A 94 21.72 3.56 -4.31
CA SER A 94 22.09 4.89 -4.72
C SER A 94 23.54 5.01 -4.30
N LEU A 95 24.46 4.75 -5.23
CA LEU A 95 25.83 5.21 -5.17
C LEU A 95 25.79 6.74 -5.07
N ALA A 96 25.53 7.26 -3.88
CA ALA A 96 25.98 8.60 -3.52
C ALA A 96 27.38 8.41 -2.96
N ASN A 97 28.35 8.51 -3.86
CA ASN A 97 29.77 8.53 -3.58
C ASN A 97 30.08 9.43 -2.38
N LYS A 98 31.04 8.97 -1.56
CA LYS A 98 31.83 9.81 -0.66
C LYS A 98 32.30 11.06 -1.41
N ASN A 99 32.20 12.23 -0.76
CA ASN A 99 33.29 13.21 -0.63
C ASN A 99 32.78 14.50 0.03
N SER A 100 33.17 14.71 1.30
CA SER A 100 33.94 15.85 1.81
C SER A 100 33.95 15.82 3.33
#